data_AF-A0A075R2P9-F1
#
_entry.id   AF-A0A075R2P9-F1
#
_cell.length_a   1.000
_cell.length_b   1.000
_cell.length_c   1.000
_cell.angle_alpha   90.00
_cell.angle_beta   90.00
_cell.angle_gamma   90.00
#
_symmetry.space_group_name_H-M   'P 1'
#
loop_
_entity.id
_entity.type
_entity.pdbx_description
1 polymer ?
#
loop_
_entity_poly.entity_id
_entity_poly.type
_entity_poly.pdbx_seq_one_letter_code
_entity_poly.pdbx_strand_id
1 'polypeptide(L)'
;MFFEFEMVLKEHVSEELFLEIKENYDNWKDWSIFSTGIDSLSYMGILVELETKYNLSEEKLNEINSLHDIELFLIEECKNE
;
A
#
# COMPACT_ATOMS: atom_id res chain seq x y z
N MET A 1 4.33 -9.55 4.88
CA MET A 1 3.90 -8.15 4.83
C MET A 1 4.79 -7.31 5.74
N PHE A 2 5.31 -6.20 5.23
CA PHE A 2 6.12 -5.21 5.95
C PHE A 2 5.27 -4.42 6.94
N PHE A 3 5.84 -4.04 8.09
CA PHE A 3 5.10 -3.42 9.19
C PHE A 3 4.48 -2.06 8.82
N GLU A 4 5.24 -1.18 8.17
CA GLU A 4 4.72 0.14 7.75
C GLU A 4 3.59 -0.01 6.73
N PHE A 5 3.71 -1.00 5.84
CA PHE A 5 2.65 -1.27 4.88
C PHE A 5 1.36 -1.73 5.57
N GLU A 6 1.46 -2.56 6.63
CA GLU A 6 0.29 -2.91 7.45
C GLU A 6 -0.36 -1.67 8.10
N MET A 7 0.43 -0.70 8.54
CA MET A 7 -0.06 0.53 9.16
C MET A 7 -0.84 1.38 8.16
N VAL A 8 -0.26 1.62 6.98
CA VAL A 8 -0.92 2.37 5.89
C VAL A 8 -2.24 1.72 5.51
N LEU A 9 -2.28 0.38 5.35
CA LEU A 9 -3.54 -0.30 5.03
C LEU A 9 -4.59 -0.10 6.12
N LYS A 10 -4.24 -0.27 7.40
CA LYS A 10 -5.19 -0.10 8.52
C LYS A 10 -5.79 1.31 8.61
N GLU A 11 -5.08 2.34 8.16
CA GLU A 11 -5.59 3.72 8.19
C GLU A 11 -6.59 4.00 7.07
N HIS A 12 -6.47 3.33 5.92
CA HIS A 12 -7.22 3.70 4.69
C HIS A 12 -8.23 2.67 4.21
N VAL A 13 -8.16 1.43 4.68
CA VAL A 13 -9.13 0.39 4.34
C VAL A 13 -9.97 -0.03 5.54
N SER A 14 -11.11 -0.67 5.31
CA SER A 14 -11.91 -1.25 6.40
C SER A 14 -11.14 -2.36 7.11
N GLU A 15 -11.48 -2.61 8.38
CA GLU A 15 -10.86 -3.69 9.16
C GLU A 15 -11.08 -5.07 8.50
N GLU A 16 -12.27 -5.32 7.96
CA GLU A 16 -12.59 -6.56 7.23
C GLU A 16 -11.67 -6.74 6.02
N LEU A 17 -11.52 -5.69 5.19
CA LEU A 17 -10.67 -5.74 4.00
C LEU A 17 -9.19 -5.88 4.36
N PHE A 18 -8.73 -5.18 5.41
CA PHE A 18 -7.36 -5.32 5.91
C PHE A 18 -7.04 -6.77 6.30
N LEU A 19 -7.94 -7.43 7.03
CA LEU A 19 -7.77 -8.82 7.44
C LEU A 19 -7.75 -9.75 6.21
N GLU A 20 -8.64 -9.54 5.25
CA GLU A 20 -8.69 -10.34 4.02
C GLU A 20 -7.41 -10.20 3.19
N ILE A 21 -6.91 -8.97 3.01
CA ILE A 21 -5.62 -8.71 2.34
C ILE A 21 -4.48 -9.38 3.10
N LYS A 22 -4.47 -9.30 4.44
CA LYS A 22 -3.41 -9.89 5.26
C LYS A 22 -3.37 -11.41 5.17
N GLU A 23 -4.52 -12.06 5.19
CA GLU A 23 -4.63 -13.53 5.06
C GLU A 23 -4.25 -14.02 3.66
N ASN A 24 -4.51 -13.22 2.62
CA ASN A 24 -4.28 -13.59 1.22
C ASN A 24 -3.06 -12.92 0.58
N TYR A 25 -2.25 -12.20 1.36
CA TYR A 25 -1.21 -11.31 0.84
C TYR A 25 -0.28 -12.00 -0.16
N ASP A 26 0.24 -13.17 0.19
CA ASP A 26 1.20 -13.88 -0.68
C ASP A 26 0.62 -14.24 -2.05
N ASN A 27 -0.71 -14.39 -2.16
CA ASN A 27 -1.39 -14.67 -3.42
C ASN A 27 -1.79 -13.40 -4.18
N TRP A 28 -2.05 -12.30 -3.46
CA TRP A 28 -2.63 -11.07 -4.02
C TRP A 28 -1.64 -9.93 -4.20
N LYS A 29 -0.43 -10.03 -3.63
CA LYS A 29 0.51 -8.90 -3.57
C LYS A 29 0.87 -8.33 -4.94
N ASP A 30 0.88 -9.17 -5.98
CA ASP A 30 1.21 -8.80 -7.36
C ASP A 30 -0.06 -8.52 -8.21
N TRP A 31 -1.25 -8.61 -7.62
CA TRP A 31 -2.49 -8.24 -8.29
C TRP A 31 -2.60 -6.71 -8.38
N SER A 32 -3.38 -6.24 -9.35
CA SER A 32 -3.79 -4.85 -9.36
C SER A 32 -4.48 -4.50 -8.03
N ILE A 33 -4.15 -3.33 -7.46
CA ILE A 33 -4.75 -2.83 -6.22
C ILE A 33 -6.29 -2.91 -6.24
N PHE A 34 -6.92 -2.57 -7.36
CA PHE A 34 -8.38 -2.62 -7.47
C PHE A 34 -8.95 -4.05 -7.46
N SER A 35 -8.13 -5.05 -7.81
CA SER A 35 -8.52 -6.46 -7.74
C SER A 35 -8.45 -7.03 -6.33
N THR A 36 -7.82 -6.32 -5.38
CA THR A 36 -7.75 -6.73 -3.98
C THR A 36 -8.88 -6.13 -3.15
N GLY A 37 -9.88 -5.50 -3.77
CA GLY A 37 -11.02 -4.88 -3.10
C GLY A 37 -10.79 -3.44 -2.62
N ILE A 38 -9.58 -2.89 -2.79
CA ILE A 38 -9.30 -1.49 -2.47
C ILE A 38 -10.00 -0.60 -3.51
N ASP A 39 -10.88 0.27 -3.05
CA ASP A 39 -11.59 1.21 -3.92
C ASP A 39 -10.74 2.44 -4.25
N SER A 40 -11.23 3.27 -5.16
CA SER A 40 -10.52 4.47 -5.60
C SER A 40 -10.30 5.52 -4.50
N LEU A 41 -11.19 5.59 -3.50
CA LEU A 41 -11.07 6.58 -2.43
C LEU A 41 -10.00 6.14 -1.42
N SER A 42 -10.04 4.87 -1.00
CA SER A 42 -8.99 4.26 -0.17
C SER A 42 -7.63 4.32 -0.86
N TYR A 43 -7.57 4.00 -2.16
CA TYR A 43 -6.33 4.10 -2.93
C TYR A 43 -5.77 5.53 -2.94
N MET A 44 -6.60 6.54 -3.19
CA MET A 44 -6.17 7.94 -3.13
C MET A 44 -5.68 8.34 -1.73
N GLY A 45 -6.33 7.87 -0.67
CA GLY A 45 -5.87 8.08 0.71
C GLY A 45 -4.48 7.51 0.96
N ILE A 46 -4.24 6.28 0.50
CA ILE A 46 -2.93 5.62 0.53
C ILE A 46 -1.89 6.45 -0.21
N LEU A 47 -2.16 6.90 -1.44
CA LEU A 47 -1.19 7.71 -2.21
C LEU A 47 -0.83 9.01 -1.51
N VAL A 48 -1.81 9.72 -0.96
CA VAL A 48 -1.58 10.97 -0.21
C VAL A 48 -0.74 10.71 1.04
N GLU A 49 -0.96 9.59 1.74
CA GLU A 49 -0.14 9.23 2.89
C GLU A 49 1.30 8.90 2.50
N LEU A 50 1.50 8.14 1.43
CA LEU A 50 2.83 7.81 0.91
C LEU A 50 3.61 9.07 0.49
N GLU A 51 2.93 10.03 -0.14
CA GLU A 51 3.53 11.33 -0.48
C GLU A 51 3.89 12.13 0.78
N THR A 52 2.98 12.23 1.74
CA THR A 52 3.11 13.18 2.86
C THR A 52 3.91 12.66 4.05
N LYS A 53 3.76 11.38 4.42
CA LYS A 53 4.46 10.78 5.56
C LYS A 53 5.78 10.14 5.16
N TYR A 54 5.82 9.49 4.00
CA TYR A 54 6.98 8.74 3.53
C TYR A 54 7.76 9.46 2.43
N ASN A 55 7.31 10.66 2.01
CA ASN A 55 8.01 11.53 1.07
C ASN A 55 8.29 10.86 -0.29
N LEU A 56 7.41 9.94 -0.72
CA LEU A 56 7.51 9.30 -2.04
C LEU A 56 7.32 10.36 -3.14
N SER A 57 8.14 10.28 -4.20
CA SER A 57 8.03 11.15 -5.36
C SER A 57 6.81 10.82 -6.23
N GLU A 58 6.32 11.81 -6.97
CA GLU A 58 5.26 11.62 -7.97
C GLU A 58 5.58 10.50 -8.98
N GLU A 59 6.86 10.36 -9.36
CA GLU A 59 7.33 9.28 -10.23
C GLU A 59 7.07 7.90 -9.62
N LYS A 60 7.49 7.67 -8.37
CA LYS A 60 7.23 6.40 -7.66
C LYS A 60 5.73 6.16 -7.47
N LEU A 61 4.97 7.20 -7.13
CA LEU A 61 3.51 7.06 -6.96
C LEU A 61 2.82 6.62 -8.26
N ASN A 62 3.27 7.10 -9.41
CA ASN A 62 2.75 6.70 -10.73
C ASN A 62 3.13 5.27 -11.13
N GLU A 63 4.12 4.66 -10.48
CA GLU A 63 4.54 3.27 -10.71
C GLU A 63 3.74 2.26 -9.86
N ILE A 64 3.01 2.72 -8.83
CA ILE A 64 2.23 1.86 -7.94
C ILE A 64 1.05 1.23 -8.70
N ASN A 65 1.12 -0.08 -8.90
CA ASN A 65 0.03 -0.86 -9.51
C ASN A 65 -0.49 -1.97 -8.59
N SER A 66 0.34 -2.43 -7.66
CA SER A 66 0.11 -3.59 -6.80
C SER A 66 0.42 -3.28 -5.32
N LEU A 67 0.00 -4.18 -4.43
CA LEU A 67 0.35 -4.08 -3.00
C LEU A 67 1.86 -4.25 -2.78
N HIS A 68 2.51 -5.06 -3.62
CA HIS A 68 3.94 -5.30 -3.52
C HIS A 68 4.75 -4.06 -3.90
N ASP A 69 4.31 -3.27 -4.89
CA ASP A 69 4.99 -2.02 -5.27
C ASP A 69 5.04 -1.05 -4.08
N ILE A 70 3.91 -0.88 -3.38
CA ILE A 70 3.82 -0.06 -2.17
C ILE A 70 4.77 -0.59 -1.09
N GLU A 71 4.74 -1.91 -0.85
CA GLU A 71 5.61 -2.55 0.15
C GLU A 71 7.10 -2.32 -0.16
N LEU A 72 7.51 -2.46 -1.42
CA LEU A 72 8.88 -2.26 -1.85
C LEU A 72 9.32 -0.81 -1.66
N PHE A 73 8.50 0.16 -2.06
CA PHE A 73 8.85 1.58 -1.88
C PHE A 73 8.96 1.95 -0.40
N LEU A 74 8.05 1.47 0.45
CA LEU A 74 8.14 1.69 1.90
C LEU A 74 9.41 1.04 2.49
N ILE A 75 9.77 -0.15 2.05
CA ILE A 75 11.02 -0.80 2.48
C ILE A 75 12.25 0.01 2.06
N GLU A 76 12.26 0.59 0.86
CA GLU A 76 13.36 1.42 0.39
C GLU A 76 13.50 2.71 1.20
N GLU A 77 12.41 3.44 1.41
CA GLU A 77 12.44 4.71 2.14
C GLU A 77 12.79 4.50 3.62
N CYS A 78 12.20 3.52 4.29
CA CYS A 78 12.50 3.24 5.71
C CYS A 78 13.89 2.63 5.95
N LYS A 79 14.59 2.14 4.91
CA LYS A 79 15.99 1.69 5.02
C LYS A 79 16.99 2.84 4.86
N ASN A 80 16.55 3.98 4.33
CA ASN A 80 17.39 5.15 4.10
C ASN A 80 17.38 6.13 5.28
N GLU A 81 16.63 5.84 6.34
CA GLU A 81 16.65 6.51 7.65
C GLU A 81 17.63 5.86 8.64
#